data_AF-A0A2A2K489-F1
#
_entry.id   AF-A0A2A2K489-F1
#
_cell.length_a   1.000
_cell.length_b   1.000
_cell.length_c   1.000
_cell.angle_alpha   90.00
_cell.angle_beta   90.00
_cell.angle_gamma   90.00
#
_symmetry.space_group_name_H-M   'P 1'
#
loop_
_entity.id
_entity.type
_entity.pdbx_description
1 polymer ?
#
loop_
_entity_poly.entity_id
_entity_poly.type
_entity_poly.pdbx_seq_one_letter_code
_entity_poly.pdbx_strand_id
1 'polypeptide(L)'
;MMREGLLKENIDGEALLWAHNRLIARPEDRRILMVISDGAPVDDSTLSVNSGSYLERHLRQVIGWIESKSPVELVAIGIGHDVTRYYARAVTIMDAEQLGGTIIEQLAALFDTP
;
A
#
# COMPACT_ATOMS: atom_id res chain seq x y z
N MET A 1 -10.74 26.90 0.73
CA MET A 1 -10.52 25.97 -0.40
C MET A 1 -9.08 25.48 -0.29
N MET A 2 -8.84 24.17 -0.17
CA MET A 2 -7.47 23.62 -0.20
C MET A 2 -6.84 23.95 -1.56
N ARG A 3 -5.54 24.27 -1.58
CA ARG A 3 -4.82 24.67 -2.80
C ARG A 3 -4.88 23.56 -3.86
N GLU A 4 -5.21 23.92 -5.09
CA GLU A 4 -5.00 23.04 -6.25
C GLU A 4 -3.54 22.58 -6.27
N GLY A 5 -3.31 21.27 -6.24
CA GLY A 5 -1.98 20.65 -6.18
C GLY A 5 -1.62 19.95 -4.87
N LEU A 6 -2.33 20.20 -3.75
CA LEU A 6 -1.99 19.57 -2.47
C LEU A 6 -2.25 18.05 -2.43
N LEU A 7 -3.02 17.52 -3.38
CA LEU A 7 -3.49 16.12 -3.44
C LEU A 7 -2.62 15.21 -4.34
N LYS A 8 -1.46 15.68 -4.79
CA LYS A 8 -0.62 14.97 -5.78
C LYS A 8 0.82 14.75 -5.29
N GLU A 9 0.97 14.28 -4.06
CA GLU A 9 2.29 14.06 -3.44
C GLU A 9 2.35 12.67 -2.74
N ASN A 10 1.88 11.63 -3.44
CA ASN A 10 1.88 10.23 -3.02
C ASN A 10 3.09 9.49 -3.58
N ILE A 11 4.07 9.23 -2.72
CA ILE A 11 5.25 8.39 -3.01
C ILE A 11 5.15 7.02 -2.32
N ASP A 12 4.06 6.29 -2.61
CA ASP A 12 3.66 5.05 -1.92
C ASP A 12 4.76 3.98 -1.84
N GLY A 13 5.58 3.84 -2.89
CA GLY A 13 6.71 2.91 -2.89
C GLY A 13 7.72 3.21 -1.77
N GLU A 14 8.01 4.49 -1.52
CA GLU A 14 8.92 4.88 -0.44
C GLU A 14 8.27 4.75 0.94
N ALA A 15 6.97 5.05 1.04
CA ALA A 15 6.21 4.84 2.27
C ALA A 15 6.22 3.35 2.67
N LEU A 16 6.04 2.45 1.71
CA LEU A 16 6.14 1.00 1.91
C LEU A 16 7.53 0.58 2.40
N LEU A 17 8.60 1.02 1.73
CA LEU A 17 9.97 0.70 2.15
C LEU A 17 10.27 1.24 3.56
N TRP A 18 9.81 2.45 3.87
CA TRP A 18 9.98 3.06 5.18
C TRP A 18 9.28 2.26 6.28
N ALA A 19 8.00 1.91 6.06
CA ALA A 19 7.23 1.12 7.02
C ALA A 19 7.80 -0.30 7.18
N HIS A 20 8.17 -0.92 6.06
CA HIS A 20 8.81 -2.24 6.02
C HIS A 20 10.11 -2.29 6.84
N ASN A 21 11.03 -1.35 6.61
CA ASN A 21 12.32 -1.31 7.31
C ASN A 21 12.16 -1.18 8.84
N ARG A 22 11.13 -0.46 9.29
CA ARG A 22 10.80 -0.35 10.72
C ARG A 22 10.22 -1.66 11.24
N LEU A 23 9.32 -2.28 10.48
CA LEU A 23 8.63 -3.50 10.86
C LEU A 23 9.58 -4.71 10.87
N ILE A 24 10.53 -4.83 9.95
CA ILE A 24 11.46 -5.96 9.92
C ILE A 24 12.46 -5.93 11.09
N ALA A 25 12.74 -4.74 11.63
CA ALA A 25 13.61 -4.56 12.80
C ALA A 25 12.93 -4.98 14.13
N ARG A 26 11.63 -5.30 14.09
CA ARG A 26 10.84 -5.69 15.26
C ARG A 26 11.10 -7.16 15.63
N PRO A 27 11.15 -7.51 16.94
CA PRO A 27 11.43 -8.88 17.38
C PRO A 27 10.26 -9.86 17.15
N GLU A 28 9.06 -9.37 16.88
CA GLU A 28 7.88 -10.20 16.65
C GLU A 28 8.08 -11.18 15.49
N ASP A 29 7.67 -12.44 15.69
CA ASP A 29 7.82 -13.51 14.70
C ASP A 29 6.98 -13.23 13.45
N ARG A 30 5.74 -12.78 13.67
CA ARG A 30 4.79 -12.49 12.60
C ARG A 30 4.69 -10.99 12.38
N ARG A 31 4.88 -10.56 11.13
CA ARG A 31 4.99 -9.15 10.75
C ARG A 31 4.04 -8.87 9.61
N ILE A 32 2.99 -8.11 9.89
CA ILE A 32 1.95 -7.76 8.92
C ILE A 32 2.06 -6.27 8.63
N LEU A 33 2.21 -5.93 7.35
CA LEU A 33 2.14 -4.56 6.85
C LEU A 33 0.82 -4.39 6.10
N MET A 34 -0.10 -3.62 6.69
CA MET A 34 -1.39 -3.28 6.08
C MET A 34 -1.34 -1.89 5.48
N VAL A 35 -1.65 -1.78 4.19
CA VAL A 35 -1.78 -0.53 3.46
C VAL A 35 -3.25 -0.12 3.43
N ILE A 36 -3.54 1.13 3.73
CA ILE A 36 -4.86 1.73 3.51
C ILE A 36 -4.63 2.90 2.57
N SER A 37 -5.22 2.86 1.37
CA SER A 37 -4.96 3.84 0.31
C SER A 37 -6.24 4.22 -0.42
N ASP A 38 -6.37 5.49 -0.80
CA ASP A 38 -7.47 6.05 -1.57
C ASP A 38 -7.08 6.37 -3.02
N GLY A 39 -5.87 5.97 -3.45
CA GLY A 39 -5.32 6.45 -4.70
C GLY A 39 -4.14 5.67 -5.27
N ALA A 40 -3.51 6.29 -6.26
CA ALA A 40 -2.33 5.80 -6.95
C ALA A 40 -1.14 6.73 -6.65
N PRO A 41 0.11 6.28 -6.87
CA PRO A 41 1.27 7.11 -6.59
C PRO A 41 1.37 8.24 -7.62
N VAL A 42 1.40 9.48 -7.14
CA VAL A 42 1.45 10.70 -7.96
C VAL A 42 2.26 11.74 -7.20
N ASP A 43 3.34 12.22 -7.79
CA ASP A 43 4.18 13.32 -7.27
C ASP A 43 4.55 14.24 -8.44
N ASP A 44 4.03 15.47 -8.46
CA ASP A 44 4.15 16.36 -9.61
C ASP A 44 5.62 16.71 -9.92
N SER A 45 6.44 16.87 -8.88
CA SER A 45 7.88 17.14 -9.02
C SER A 45 8.60 15.98 -9.69
N THR A 46 8.36 14.76 -9.23
CA THR A 46 8.94 13.53 -9.81
C THR A 46 8.47 13.34 -11.24
N LEU A 47 7.18 13.52 -11.53
CA LEU A 47 6.61 13.32 -12.87
C LEU A 47 7.02 14.42 -13.86
N SER A 48 7.41 15.62 -13.41
CA SER A 48 7.85 16.70 -14.30
C SER A 48 9.13 16.41 -15.08
N VAL A 49 9.99 15.53 -14.54
CA VAL A 49 11.30 15.19 -15.12
C VAL A 49 11.49 13.69 -15.39
N ASN A 50 10.47 12.87 -15.14
CA ASN A 50 10.51 11.42 -15.37
C ASN A 50 9.36 10.95 -16.26
N SER A 51 9.41 9.69 -16.70
CA SER A 51 8.28 9.06 -17.39
C SER A 51 7.03 9.02 -16.50
N GLY A 52 5.84 9.19 -17.08
CA GLY A 52 4.56 9.15 -16.36
C GLY A 52 4.33 7.90 -15.50
N SER A 53 4.94 6.77 -15.86
CA SER A 53 4.84 5.50 -15.13
C SER A 53 5.95 5.28 -14.09
N TYR A 54 6.76 6.30 -13.78
CA TYR A 54 7.95 6.14 -12.94
C TYR A 54 7.59 5.65 -11.54
N LEU A 55 6.67 6.34 -10.88
CA LEU A 55 6.24 6.01 -9.51
C LEU A 55 5.43 4.71 -9.48
N GLU A 56 4.58 4.45 -10.48
CA GLU A 56 3.85 3.19 -10.58
C GLU A 56 4.82 2.00 -10.70
N ARG A 57 5.83 2.11 -11.57
CA ARG A 57 6.86 1.08 -11.72
C ARG A 57 7.62 0.86 -10.42
N HIS A 58 7.95 1.95 -9.72
CA HIS A 58 8.61 1.85 -8.42
C HIS A 58 7.74 1.14 -7.37
N LEU A 59 6.47 1.53 -7.25
CA LEU A 59 5.51 0.88 -6.34
C LEU A 59 5.40 -0.62 -6.63
N ARG A 60 5.25 -1.03 -7.89
CA ARG A 60 5.20 -2.44 -8.30
C ARG A 60 6.47 -3.20 -7.93
N GLN A 61 7.63 -2.58 -8.12
CA GLN A 61 8.92 -3.19 -7.76
C GLN A 61 9.04 -3.40 -6.25
N VAL A 62 8.64 -2.41 -5.44
CA VAL A 62 8.67 -2.51 -3.98
C VAL A 62 7.70 -3.59 -3.48
N ILE A 63 6.45 -3.57 -3.94
CA ILE A 63 5.45 -4.58 -3.58
C ILE A 63 5.96 -5.97 -3.94
N GLY A 64 6.40 -6.17 -5.19
CA GLY A 64 6.91 -7.46 -5.63
C GLY A 64 8.12 -7.93 -4.83
N TRP A 65 9.01 -7.02 -4.41
CA TRP A 65 10.13 -7.36 -3.53
C TRP A 65 9.66 -7.78 -2.13
N ILE A 66 8.72 -7.05 -1.51
CA ILE A 66 8.17 -7.41 -0.20
C ILE A 66 7.51 -8.78 -0.27
N GLU A 67 6.60 -8.98 -1.23
CA GLU A 67 5.80 -10.21 -1.35
C GLU A 67 6.65 -11.44 -1.72
N SER A 68 7.73 -11.28 -2.49
CA SER A 68 8.53 -12.42 -2.97
C SER A 68 9.79 -12.72 -2.17
N LYS A 69 10.32 -11.75 -1.40
CA LYS A 69 11.61 -11.89 -0.72
C LYS A 69 11.58 -11.56 0.77
N SER A 70 10.57 -10.83 1.23
CA SER A 70 10.48 -10.47 2.65
C SER A 70 9.64 -11.48 3.43
N PRO A 71 9.95 -11.73 4.71
CA PRO A 71 9.03 -12.43 5.61
C PRO A 71 7.85 -11.54 6.07
N VAL A 72 7.77 -10.28 5.63
CA VAL A 72 6.65 -9.38 5.96
C VAL A 72 5.45 -9.74 5.10
N GLU A 73 4.32 -10.04 5.73
CA GLU A 73 3.04 -10.24 5.07
C GLU A 73 2.44 -8.90 4.68
N LEU A 74 2.21 -8.68 3.39
CA LEU A 74 1.66 -7.44 2.85
C LEU A 74 0.18 -7.62 2.51
N VAL A 75 -0.66 -6.71 3.00
CA VAL A 75 -2.10 -6.66 2.68
C VAL A 75 -2.52 -5.21 2.38
N ALA A 76 -3.54 -5.02 1.56
CA ALA A 76 -4.02 -3.67 1.20
C ALA A 76 -5.55 -3.52 1.23
N ILE A 77 -6.01 -2.34 1.65
CA ILE A 77 -7.39 -1.91 1.59
C ILE A 77 -7.44 -0.61 0.76
N GLY A 78 -8.14 -0.67 -0.37
CA GLY A 78 -8.39 0.49 -1.23
C GLY A 78 -9.71 1.17 -0.88
N ILE A 79 -9.74 2.49 -0.70
CA ILE A 79 -10.98 3.25 -0.44
C ILE A 79 -11.35 4.04 -1.69
N GLY A 80 -12.44 3.67 -2.35
CA GLY A 80 -12.85 4.28 -3.62
C GLY A 80 -11.85 4.06 -4.76
N HIS A 81 -10.84 3.21 -4.56
CA HIS A 81 -9.74 2.98 -5.48
C HIS A 81 -9.39 1.49 -5.57
N ASP A 82 -9.21 1.01 -6.79
CA ASP A 82 -8.81 -0.38 -7.02
C ASP A 82 -7.31 -0.57 -6.77
N VAL A 83 -6.98 -1.14 -5.61
CA VAL A 83 -5.61 -1.49 -5.22
C VAL A 83 -5.24 -2.94 -5.56
N THR A 84 -6.22 -3.76 -5.99
CA THR A 84 -6.00 -5.17 -6.31
C THR A 84 -5.08 -5.38 -7.52
N ARG A 85 -4.94 -4.35 -8.36
CA ARG A 85 -3.97 -4.29 -9.46
C ARG A 85 -2.51 -4.21 -9.02
N TYR A 86 -2.24 -3.95 -7.75
CA TYR A 86 -0.90 -3.77 -7.21
C TYR A 86 -0.53 -4.87 -6.21
N TYR A 87 -1.42 -5.20 -5.29
CA TYR A 87 -1.16 -6.10 -4.16
C TYR A 87 -1.85 -7.45 -4.35
N ALA A 88 -1.16 -8.54 -4.00
CA ALA A 88 -1.72 -9.89 -4.15
C ALA A 88 -2.85 -10.18 -3.14
N ARG A 89 -2.76 -9.61 -1.93
CA ARG A 89 -3.79 -9.70 -0.88
C ARG A 89 -4.43 -8.33 -0.69
N ALA A 90 -5.55 -8.09 -1.33
CA ALA A 90 -6.20 -6.79 -1.32
C ALA A 90 -7.72 -6.85 -1.42
N VAL A 91 -8.35 -5.80 -0.89
CA VAL A 91 -9.79 -5.55 -1.01
C VAL A 91 -10.02 -4.07 -1.27
N THR A 92 -11.06 -3.74 -2.03
CA THR A 92 -11.50 -2.35 -2.25
C THR A 92 -12.88 -2.15 -1.63
N ILE A 93 -12.99 -1.13 -0.79
CA ILE A 93 -14.22 -0.64 -0.20
C ILE A 93 -14.66 0.65 -0.88
N MET A 94 -15.96 0.95 -0.86
CA MET A 94 -16.49 2.15 -1.51
C MET A 94 -16.40 3.38 -0.60
N ASP A 95 -16.53 3.18 0.70
CA ASP A 95 -16.63 4.23 1.70
C ASP A 95 -15.74 3.92 2.92
N ALA A 96 -15.43 4.95 3.73
CA ALA A 96 -14.55 4.79 4.88
C ALA A 96 -15.25 4.12 6.07
N GLU A 97 -16.59 4.17 6.10
CA GLU A 97 -17.42 3.54 7.12
C GLU A 97 -17.26 2.01 7.12
N GLN A 98 -17.00 1.40 5.97
CA GLN A 98 -16.69 -0.03 5.81
C GLN A 98 -15.32 -0.43 6.37
N LEU A 99 -14.39 0.51 6.54
CA LEU A 99 -12.99 0.22 6.85
C LEU A 99 -12.82 -0.62 8.12
N GLY A 100 -13.58 -0.32 9.18
CA GLY A 100 -13.47 -1.02 10.45
C GLY A 100 -13.77 -2.52 10.35
N GLY A 101 -14.84 -2.88 9.62
CA GLY A 101 -15.20 -4.27 9.38
C GLY A 101 -14.16 -4.97 8.50
N THR A 102 -13.75 -4.30 7.42
CA THR A 102 -12.79 -4.85 6.46
C THR A 102 -11.40 -5.09 7.07
N ILE A 103 -10.92 -4.24 7.99
CA ILE A 103 -9.65 -4.48 8.71
C ILE A 103 -9.73 -5.81 9.46
N ILE A 104 -10.83 -6.08 10.16
CA ILE A 104 -11.01 -7.31 10.95
C ILE A 104 -11.05 -8.52 10.01
N GLU A 105 -11.78 -8.44 8.91
CA GLU A 105 -11.87 -9.52 7.91
C GLU A 105 -10.52 -9.83 7.27
N GLN A 106 -9.78 -8.80 6.85
CA GLN A 106 -8.44 -8.97 6.27
C GLN A 106 -7.47 -9.58 7.27
N LEU A 107 -7.50 -9.14 8.54
CA LEU A 107 -6.67 -9.74 9.58
C LEU A 107 -7.08 -11.19 9.87
N ALA A 108 -8.38 -11.49 9.91
CA ALA A 108 -8.86 -12.85 10.14
C ALA A 108 -8.44 -13.81 9.02
N ALA A 109 -8.54 -13.38 7.75
CA ALA A 109 -8.15 -14.17 6.60
C ALA A 109 -6.66 -14.57 6.61
N LEU A 110 -5.81 -13.79 7.28
CA LEU A 110 -4.40 -14.14 7.47
C LEU A 110 -4.20 -15.35 8.39
N PHE A 111 -5.17 -15.72 9.23
CA PHE A 111 -5.09 -16.89 10.11
C PHE A 111 -5.73 -18.16 9.50
N ASP A 112 -6.49 -18.03 8.41
CA ASP A 112 -7.16 -19.15 7.74
C ASP A 112 -6.25 -19.89 6.74
N THR A 113 -5.03 -19.40 6.51
CA THR A 113 -4.02 -20.05 5.66
C THR A 113 -3.05 -20.85 6.55
N PRO A 114 -2.96 -22.19 6.42
CA PRO A 114 -2.09 -23.03 7.24
C PRO A 114 -0.58 -22.83 6.98
#